data_AF-A0A8D8FKX0-F1
#
_entry.id   AF-A0A8D8FKX0-F1
#
_cell.length_a   1.000
_cell.length_b   1.000
_cell.length_c   1.000
_cell.angle_alpha   90.00
_cell.angle_beta   90.00
_cell.angle_gamma   90.00
#
_symmetry.space_group_name_H-M   'P 1'
#
loop_
_entity.id
_entity.type
_entity.pdbx_description
1 polymer ?
#
loop_
_entity_poly.entity_id
_entity_poly.type
_entity_poly.pdbx_seq_one_letter_code
_entity_poly.pdbx_strand_id
1 'polypeptide(L)'
;AVPDFGFSAMENWGLITFRESAFLVPEDNNKSSSAKHTERVALVVAHELAHQWFGNLVTPRWWNDLWLKEGFATYMSYECLNFAEKKWRVFETFIQNELQKAFEKDSDKSSHPISFPVDHASDIRRIFDPISYSKGASIIRMMNSFLGGEAFKAGITRYLEKYQYDNAEQEDLWEILTAYGHEY
;
A
#
# COMPACT_ATOMS: atom_id res chain seq x y z
N ALA A 1 3.16 -18.15 9.71
CA ALA A 1 4.48 -17.51 9.74
C ALA A 1 5.52 -18.48 9.21
N VAL A 2 6.48 -17.99 8.43
CA VAL A 2 7.54 -18.77 7.79
C VAL A 2 8.88 -18.41 8.45
N PRO A 3 9.63 -19.39 8.98
CA PRO A 3 10.98 -19.17 9.49
C PRO A 3 11.91 -18.65 8.39
N ASP A 4 12.81 -17.72 8.73
CA ASP A 4 13.86 -17.18 7.83
C ASP A 4 13.34 -16.70 6.46
N PHE A 5 12.27 -15.91 6.47
CA PHE A 5 11.66 -15.38 5.25
C PHE A 5 12.38 -14.12 4.76
N GLY A 6 12.82 -14.08 3.50
CA GLY A 6 13.62 -12.97 2.93
C GLY A 6 12.91 -11.60 2.90
N PHE A 7 11.58 -11.60 2.87
CA PHE A 7 10.74 -10.40 2.96
C PHE A 7 10.07 -10.28 4.33
N SER A 8 9.34 -9.19 4.56
CA SER A 8 8.52 -9.07 5.78
C SER A 8 7.26 -9.93 5.67
N ALA A 9 6.59 -9.89 4.52
CA ALA A 9 5.43 -10.70 4.18
C ALA A 9 5.26 -10.81 2.66
N MET A 10 4.29 -11.61 2.22
CA MET A 10 3.92 -11.81 0.81
C MET A 10 2.43 -12.21 0.73
N GLU A 11 1.71 -11.53 -0.16
CA GLU A 11 0.26 -11.45 -0.25
C GLU A 11 -0.41 -12.61 -1.00
N ASN A 12 0.24 -13.77 -1.15
CA ASN A 12 -0.27 -14.88 -1.98
C ASN A 12 -1.76 -15.13 -1.69
N TRP A 13 -2.59 -15.12 -2.75
CA TRP A 13 -4.04 -14.99 -2.59
C TRP A 13 -4.65 -16.16 -1.80
N GLY A 14 -5.22 -15.85 -0.64
CA GLY A 14 -5.79 -16.84 0.28
C GLY A 14 -4.78 -17.57 1.17
N LEU A 15 -3.47 -17.33 1.01
CA LEU A 15 -2.40 -17.88 1.85
C LEU A 15 -1.26 -16.86 2.04
N ILE A 16 -1.55 -15.81 2.81
CA ILE A 16 -0.57 -14.77 3.11
C ILE A 16 0.55 -15.37 3.98
N THR A 17 1.80 -15.18 3.57
CA THR A 17 2.98 -15.63 4.32
C THR A 17 3.66 -14.45 4.99
N PHE A 18 4.05 -14.62 6.25
CA PHE A 18 4.74 -13.58 7.03
C PHE A 18 6.03 -14.13 7.62
N ARG A 19 7.06 -13.29 7.71
CA ARG A 19 8.20 -13.53 8.62
C ARG A 19 7.67 -13.52 10.05
N GLU A 20 8.23 -14.37 10.92
CA GLU A 20 7.82 -14.45 12.33
C GLU A 20 7.79 -13.10 13.04
N SER A 21 8.83 -12.27 12.86
CA SER A 21 8.93 -10.93 13.45
C SER A 21 7.93 -9.91 12.89
N ALA A 22 7.23 -10.23 11.81
CA ALA A 22 6.24 -9.36 11.16
C ALA A 22 4.80 -9.82 11.43
N PHE A 23 4.61 -10.87 12.23
CA PHE A 23 3.29 -11.45 12.51
C PHE A 23 3.08 -11.83 13.98
N LEU A 24 4.10 -12.36 14.64
CA LEU A 24 3.97 -12.84 16.02
C LEU A 24 4.16 -11.69 17.01
N VAL A 25 3.13 -11.43 17.83
CA VAL A 25 3.19 -10.54 18.99
C VAL A 25 3.09 -11.41 20.26
N PRO A 26 4.12 -11.50 21.11
CA PRO A 26 4.07 -12.28 22.34
C PRO A 26 3.02 -11.73 23.32
N GLU A 27 2.22 -12.63 23.90
CA GLU A 27 1.21 -12.29 24.91
C GLU A 27 1.75 -12.21 26.35
N ASP A 28 3.04 -12.52 26.57
CA ASP A 28 3.60 -12.60 27.92
C ASP A 28 3.78 -11.21 28.55
N ASN A 29 3.12 -10.99 29.70
CA ASN A 29 3.20 -9.78 30.52
C ASN A 29 4.63 -9.37 30.91
N ASN A 30 5.61 -10.29 30.84
CA ASN A 30 7.03 -10.02 31.11
C ASN A 30 7.88 -9.72 29.87
N LYS A 31 7.33 -9.87 28.65
CA LYS A 31 7.98 -9.54 27.38
C LYS A 31 7.02 -8.71 26.53
N SER A 32 6.62 -7.55 27.04
CA SER A 32 5.81 -6.61 26.26
C SER A 32 6.53 -6.26 24.97
N SER A 33 5.96 -6.65 23.83
CA SER A 33 6.28 -6.00 22.57
C SER A 33 6.08 -4.50 22.73
N SER A 34 6.99 -3.69 22.17
CA SER A 34 6.81 -2.24 22.21
C SER A 34 5.57 -1.86 21.42
N ALA A 35 4.88 -0.78 21.80
CA ALA A 35 3.73 -0.27 21.05
C ALA A 35 4.06 -0.08 19.56
N LYS A 36 5.28 0.41 19.26
CA LYS A 36 5.80 0.53 17.89
C LYS A 36 5.90 -0.81 17.15
N HIS A 37 6.30 -1.89 17.83
CA HIS A 37 6.35 -3.21 17.22
C HIS A 37 4.94 -3.74 16.93
N THR A 38 4.03 -3.62 17.89
CA THR A 38 2.62 -4.04 17.71
C THR A 38 1.96 -3.27 16.57
N GLU A 39 2.15 -1.94 16.50
CA GLU A 39 1.66 -1.11 15.39
C GLU A 39 2.23 -1.57 14.05
N ARG A 40 3.54 -1.84 13.99
CA ARG A 40 4.17 -2.35 12.76
C ARG A 40 3.60 -3.69 12.31
N VAL A 41 3.39 -4.64 13.23
CA VAL A 41 2.78 -5.94 12.90
C VAL A 41 1.36 -5.74 12.35
N ALA A 42 0.56 -4.90 13.02
CA ALA A 42 -0.80 -4.60 12.57
C ALA A 42 -0.84 -3.94 11.18
N LEU A 43 0.05 -2.98 10.92
CA LEU A 43 0.20 -2.35 9.60
C LEU A 43 0.59 -3.37 8.53
N VAL A 44 1.54 -4.26 8.80
CA VAL A 44 1.94 -5.31 7.84
C VAL A 44 0.77 -6.24 7.56
N VAL A 45 0.05 -6.72 8.58
CA VAL A 45 -1.13 -7.56 8.37
C VAL A 45 -2.20 -6.84 7.54
N ALA A 46 -2.49 -5.57 7.83
CA ALA A 46 -3.46 -4.79 7.08
C ALA A 46 -3.02 -4.53 5.63
N HIS A 47 -1.72 -4.31 5.39
CA HIS A 47 -1.12 -4.16 4.06
C HIS A 47 -1.33 -5.42 3.21
N GLU A 48 -0.97 -6.60 3.73
CA GLU A 48 -1.14 -7.85 3.00
C GLU A 48 -2.62 -8.21 2.76
N LEU A 49 -3.51 -7.82 3.68
CA LEU A 49 -4.96 -7.97 3.48
C LEU A 49 -5.50 -7.02 2.41
N ALA A 50 -4.99 -5.78 2.32
CA ALA A 50 -5.37 -4.86 1.27
C ALA A 50 -5.01 -5.39 -0.13
N HIS A 51 -3.90 -6.12 -0.23
CA HIS A 51 -3.50 -6.77 -1.48
C HIS A 51 -4.51 -7.79 -2.02
N GLN A 52 -5.38 -8.35 -1.18
CA GLN A 52 -6.42 -9.26 -1.64
C GLN A 52 -7.39 -8.58 -2.62
N TRP A 53 -7.47 -7.25 -2.61
CA TRP A 53 -8.14 -6.43 -3.63
C TRP A 53 -7.13 -5.77 -4.59
N PHE A 54 -6.10 -5.09 -4.07
CA PHE A 54 -5.13 -4.34 -4.86
C PHE A 54 -3.86 -5.15 -5.13
N GLY A 55 -3.76 -5.76 -6.31
CA GLY A 55 -2.64 -6.64 -6.68
C GLY A 55 -3.06 -8.08 -6.94
N ASN A 56 -4.09 -8.57 -6.25
CA ASN A 56 -4.65 -9.90 -6.49
C ASN A 56 -5.94 -9.83 -7.33
N LEU A 57 -7.01 -9.20 -6.82
CA LEU A 57 -8.27 -9.07 -7.55
C LEU A 57 -8.13 -8.22 -8.81
N VAL A 58 -7.43 -7.10 -8.72
CA VAL A 58 -7.00 -6.30 -9.87
C VAL A 58 -5.48 -6.20 -9.84
N THR A 59 -4.83 -6.73 -10.87
CA THR A 59 -3.36 -6.81 -10.93
C THR A 59 -2.81 -5.74 -11.87
N PRO A 60 -1.71 -5.02 -11.53
CA PRO A 60 -1.08 -4.13 -12.50
C PRO A 60 -0.77 -4.87 -13.81
N ARG A 61 -1.07 -4.27 -14.97
CA ARG A 61 -0.82 -4.91 -16.28
C ARG A 61 0.65 -5.21 -16.49
N TRP A 62 1.51 -4.32 -16.00
CA TRP A 62 2.95 -4.49 -16.03
C TRP A 62 3.60 -3.83 -14.80
N TRP A 63 4.87 -4.16 -14.57
CA TRP A 63 5.61 -3.74 -13.38
C TRP A 63 5.85 -2.24 -13.28
N ASN A 64 5.74 -1.50 -14.39
CA ASN A 64 5.85 -0.03 -14.37
C ASN A 64 4.84 0.61 -13.41
N ASP A 65 3.67 -0.02 -13.23
CA ASP A 65 2.62 0.46 -12.32
C ASP A 65 2.57 -0.35 -11.02
N LEU A 66 3.71 -0.86 -10.54
CA LEU A 66 3.82 -1.54 -9.24
C LEU A 66 3.18 -0.75 -8.08
N TRP A 67 3.22 0.59 -8.16
CA TRP A 67 2.62 1.48 -7.18
C TRP A 67 1.09 1.32 -7.03
N LEU A 68 0.37 0.86 -8.08
CA LEU A 68 -1.07 0.56 -8.00
C LEU A 68 -1.36 -0.58 -7.03
N LYS A 69 -0.38 -1.46 -6.83
CA LYS A 69 -0.43 -2.52 -5.84
C LYS A 69 0.12 -2.04 -4.49
N GLU A 70 1.40 -1.65 -4.46
CA GLU A 70 2.12 -1.38 -3.21
C GLU A 70 1.71 -0.08 -2.54
N GLY A 71 1.43 0.97 -3.32
CA GLY A 71 0.96 2.26 -2.82
C GLY A 71 -0.45 2.17 -2.23
N PHE A 72 -1.35 1.45 -2.90
CA PHE A 72 -2.71 1.23 -2.38
C PHE A 72 -2.70 0.38 -1.12
N ALA A 73 -1.96 -0.74 -1.11
CA ALA A 73 -1.87 -1.57 0.09
C ALA A 73 -1.28 -0.81 1.27
N THR A 74 -0.24 0.00 1.02
CA THR A 74 0.35 0.87 2.03
C THR A 74 -0.70 1.84 2.56
N TYR A 75 -1.39 2.62 1.71
CA TYR A 75 -2.39 3.58 2.16
C TYR A 75 -3.58 2.93 2.89
N MET A 76 -4.13 1.85 2.32
CA MET A 76 -5.26 1.12 2.90
C MET A 76 -4.91 0.47 4.23
N SER A 77 -3.65 0.07 4.47
CA SER A 77 -3.22 -0.43 5.78
C SER A 77 -3.46 0.60 6.89
N TYR A 78 -3.17 1.88 6.63
CA TYR A 78 -3.41 2.97 7.57
C TYR A 78 -4.90 3.30 7.71
N GLU A 79 -5.68 3.31 6.63
CA GLU A 79 -7.14 3.49 6.71
C GLU A 79 -7.81 2.38 7.54
N CYS A 80 -7.48 1.12 7.24
CA CYS A 80 -8.00 -0.05 7.97
C CYS A 80 -7.63 0.00 9.46
N LEU A 81 -6.37 0.30 9.77
CA LEU A 81 -5.92 0.35 11.16
C LEU A 81 -6.46 1.58 11.89
N ASN A 82 -6.60 2.72 11.23
CA ASN A 82 -7.26 3.90 11.79
C ASN A 82 -8.74 3.62 12.14
N PHE A 83 -9.42 2.81 11.32
CA PHE A 83 -10.78 2.36 11.60
C PHE A 83 -10.83 1.37 12.78
N ALA A 84 -9.97 0.37 12.80
CA ALA A 84 -9.95 -0.69 13.81
C ALA A 84 -9.46 -0.20 15.18
N GLU A 85 -8.42 0.64 15.20
CA GLU A 85 -7.69 1.08 16.39
C GLU A 85 -7.61 2.61 16.47
N LYS A 86 -8.77 3.26 16.54
CA LYS A 86 -8.92 4.74 16.52
C LYS A 86 -8.01 5.51 17.49
N LYS A 87 -7.65 4.90 18.63
CA LYS A 87 -6.79 5.51 19.65
C LYS A 87 -5.32 5.60 19.25
N TRP A 88 -4.88 4.80 18.28
CA TRP A 88 -3.49 4.74 17.86
C TRP A 88 -3.07 5.92 17.00
N ARG A 89 -4.04 6.65 16.41
CA ARG A 89 -3.78 7.86 15.61
C ARG A 89 -2.75 7.60 14.49
N VAL A 90 -2.86 6.47 13.81
CA VAL A 90 -1.85 5.96 12.85
C VAL A 90 -1.56 6.90 11.68
N PHE A 91 -2.45 7.84 11.35
CA PHE A 91 -2.12 8.88 10.37
C PHE A 91 -1.08 9.90 10.84
N GLU A 92 -0.77 9.98 12.13
CA GLU A 92 0.36 10.76 12.65
C GLU A 92 1.68 10.03 12.38
N THR A 93 1.70 8.71 12.54
CA THR A 93 2.86 7.90 12.21
C THR A 93 3.03 7.76 10.69
N PHE A 94 1.95 7.82 9.89
CA PHE A 94 2.02 7.92 8.42
C PHE A 94 2.90 9.08 7.95
N ILE A 95 2.81 10.25 8.60
CA ILE A 95 3.62 11.42 8.23
C ILE A 95 5.11 11.10 8.34
N GLN A 96 5.52 10.44 9.42
CA GLN A 96 6.92 10.11 9.67
C GLN A 96 7.38 8.91 8.84
N ASN A 97 6.58 7.85 8.80
CA ASN A 97 6.97 6.57 8.23
C ASN A 97 6.85 6.53 6.70
N GLU A 98 5.87 7.24 6.13
CA GLU A 98 5.62 7.24 4.68
C GLU A 98 5.92 8.60 4.06
N LEU A 99 5.28 9.68 4.50
CA LEU A 99 5.38 10.96 3.78
C LEU A 99 6.80 11.55 3.82
N GLN A 100 7.43 11.62 5.00
CA GLN A 100 8.81 12.10 5.12
C GLN A 100 9.80 11.19 4.39
N LYS A 101 9.62 9.88 4.49
CA LYS A 101 10.43 8.88 3.77
C LYS A 101 10.31 9.00 2.26
N ALA A 102 9.11 9.28 1.75
CA ALA A 102 8.87 9.57 0.35
C ALA A 102 9.62 10.83 -0.09
N PHE A 103 9.52 11.94 0.67
CA PHE A 103 10.26 13.17 0.35
C PHE A 103 11.77 12.98 0.37
N GLU A 104 12.30 12.26 1.36
CA GLU A 104 13.72 11.97 1.45
C GLU A 104 14.21 11.23 0.21
N LYS A 105 13.54 10.12 -0.16
CA LYS A 105 13.91 9.33 -1.34
C LYS A 105 13.71 10.09 -2.64
N ASP A 106 12.62 10.85 -2.76
CA ASP A 106 12.27 11.56 -3.99
C ASP A 106 13.10 12.83 -4.22
N SER A 107 13.81 13.31 -3.19
CA SER A 107 14.78 14.41 -3.31
C SER A 107 16.14 13.96 -3.86
N ASP A 108 16.40 12.65 -3.91
CA ASP A 108 17.65 12.09 -4.42
C ASP A 108 17.68 12.13 -5.96
N LYS A 109 18.85 12.41 -6.54
CA LYS A 109 19.08 12.35 -7.99
C LYS A 109 18.88 10.94 -8.57
N SER A 110 18.98 9.91 -7.73
CA SER A 110 18.72 8.51 -8.05
C SER A 110 17.26 8.09 -7.86
N SER A 111 16.36 9.03 -7.53
CA SER A 111 14.91 8.79 -7.57
C SER A 111 14.44 8.45 -8.99
N HIS A 112 13.18 8.03 -9.10
CA HIS A 112 12.49 7.77 -10.34
C HIS A 112 11.02 8.21 -10.28
N PRO A 113 10.36 8.41 -11.44
CA PRO A 113 8.92 8.61 -11.49
C PRO A 113 8.15 7.42 -10.89
N ILE A 114 6.94 7.68 -10.41
CA ILE A 114 6.11 6.64 -9.76
C ILE A 114 5.70 5.52 -10.73
N SER A 115 5.40 5.87 -11.99
CA SER A 115 5.32 4.92 -13.09
C SER A 115 6.65 4.95 -13.84
N PHE A 116 7.37 3.84 -13.82
CA PHE A 116 8.76 3.76 -14.30
C PHE A 116 8.89 2.64 -15.34
N PRO A 117 9.48 2.89 -16.54
CA PRO A 117 9.68 1.83 -17.53
C PRO A 117 10.49 0.65 -16.98
N VAL A 118 9.97 -0.57 -17.12
CA VAL A 118 10.61 -1.80 -16.67
C VAL A 118 10.86 -2.71 -17.86
N ASP A 119 12.13 -2.84 -18.25
CA ASP A 119 12.57 -3.66 -19.38
C ASP A 119 13.24 -4.97 -18.93
N HIS A 120 13.83 -4.98 -17.74
CA HIS A 120 14.59 -6.12 -17.22
C HIS A 120 14.15 -6.54 -15.81
N ALA A 121 14.38 -7.80 -15.47
CA ALA A 121 14.05 -8.33 -14.14
C ALA A 121 14.80 -7.61 -12.99
N SER A 122 15.97 -7.03 -13.27
CA SER A 122 16.70 -6.20 -12.30
C SER A 122 15.99 -4.88 -12.01
N ASP A 123 15.24 -4.34 -12.96
CA ASP A 123 14.46 -3.10 -12.78
C ASP A 123 13.29 -3.34 -11.83
N ILE A 124 12.65 -4.50 -11.94
CA ILE A 124 11.57 -4.90 -11.01
C ILE A 124 12.05 -4.78 -9.57
N ARG A 125 13.20 -5.38 -9.23
CA ARG A 125 13.74 -5.31 -7.86
C ARG A 125 14.07 -3.88 -7.42
N ARG A 126 14.47 -3.02 -8.35
CA ARG A 126 14.84 -1.62 -8.07
C ARG A 126 13.63 -0.77 -7.70
N ILE A 127 12.46 -1.05 -8.29
CA ILE A 127 11.24 -0.29 -8.03
C ILE A 127 10.46 -0.78 -6.79
N PHE A 128 10.89 -1.87 -6.15
CA PHE A 128 10.44 -2.24 -4.80
C PHE A 128 11.09 -1.34 -3.74
N ASP A 129 10.77 -0.05 -3.77
CA ASP A 129 11.43 0.99 -2.98
C ASP A 129 10.43 2.04 -2.43
N PRO A 130 10.88 3.05 -1.65
CA PRO A 130 9.96 4.05 -1.08
C PRO A 130 9.15 4.87 -2.09
N ILE A 131 9.51 4.88 -3.38
CA ILE A 131 8.73 5.57 -4.42
C ILE A 131 7.44 4.79 -4.70
N SER A 132 7.52 3.48 -4.95
CA SER A 132 6.32 2.68 -5.23
C SER A 132 5.39 2.55 -4.02
N TYR A 133 5.97 2.51 -2.81
CA TYR A 133 5.24 2.34 -1.55
C TYR A 133 4.80 3.68 -0.96
N SER A 134 5.75 4.44 -0.42
CA SER A 134 5.50 5.59 0.42
C SER A 134 5.02 6.80 -0.39
N LYS A 135 5.63 7.07 -1.56
CA LYS A 135 5.14 8.14 -2.46
C LYS A 135 3.82 7.76 -3.10
N GLY A 136 3.65 6.50 -3.53
CA GLY A 136 2.36 5.99 -4.00
C GLY A 136 1.23 6.17 -2.99
N ALA A 137 1.43 5.73 -1.75
CA ALA A 137 0.47 5.93 -0.67
C ALA A 137 0.16 7.41 -0.40
N SER A 138 1.19 8.26 -0.44
CA SER A 138 1.05 9.70 -0.23
C SER A 138 0.23 10.38 -1.34
N ILE A 139 0.42 9.98 -2.59
CA ILE A 139 -0.39 10.47 -3.73
C ILE A 139 -1.83 9.99 -3.58
N ILE A 140 -2.07 8.72 -3.23
CA ILE A 140 -3.42 8.19 -3.07
C ILE A 140 -4.16 8.91 -1.92
N ARG A 141 -3.48 9.14 -0.79
CA ARG A 141 -4.03 9.92 0.32
C ARG A 141 -4.36 11.37 -0.10
N MET A 142 -3.50 11.98 -0.90
CA MET A 142 -3.75 13.31 -1.47
C MET A 142 -4.97 13.30 -2.38
N MET A 143 -5.11 12.29 -3.25
CA MET A 143 -6.27 12.13 -4.13
C MET A 143 -7.57 11.94 -3.35
N ASN A 144 -7.58 11.11 -2.30
CA ASN A 144 -8.74 10.97 -1.43
C ASN A 144 -9.13 12.31 -0.77
N SER A 145 -8.13 13.09 -0.34
CA SER A 145 -8.36 14.41 0.26
C SER A 145 -8.87 15.44 -0.76
N PHE A 146 -8.37 15.37 -2.01
CA PHE A 146 -8.72 16.29 -3.09
C PHE A 146 -10.11 16.03 -3.68
N LEU A 147 -10.44 14.77 -3.94
CA LEU A 147 -11.73 14.35 -4.50
C LEU A 147 -12.83 14.30 -3.44
N GLY A 148 -12.46 14.13 -2.17
CA GLY A 148 -13.40 13.86 -1.08
C GLY A 148 -13.68 12.36 -0.93
N GLY A 149 -13.93 11.94 0.32
CA GLY A 149 -14.04 10.52 0.69
C GLY A 149 -15.14 9.76 -0.02
N GLU A 150 -16.26 10.42 -0.35
CA GLU A 150 -17.39 9.78 -1.06
C GLU A 150 -17.04 9.49 -2.52
N ALA A 151 -16.59 10.51 -3.26
CA ALA A 151 -16.19 10.37 -4.67
C ALA A 151 -15.01 9.40 -4.83
N PHE A 152 -13.99 9.51 -3.95
CA PHE A 152 -12.84 8.61 -3.97
C PHE A 152 -13.27 7.16 -3.73
N LYS A 153 -14.06 6.90 -2.69
CA LYS A 153 -14.54 5.55 -2.40
C LYS A 153 -15.36 4.98 -3.56
N ALA A 154 -16.29 5.76 -4.11
CA ALA A 154 -17.11 5.34 -5.24
C ALA A 154 -16.26 5.01 -6.48
N GLY A 155 -15.27 5.86 -6.79
CA GLY A 155 -14.34 5.62 -7.90
C GLY A 155 -13.47 4.38 -7.70
N ILE A 156 -12.93 4.16 -6.50
CA ILE A 156 -12.15 2.95 -6.19
C ILE A 156 -13.01 1.68 -6.25
N THR A 157 -14.24 1.72 -5.73
CA THR A 157 -15.19 0.61 -5.88
C THR A 157 -15.44 0.31 -7.35
N ARG A 158 -15.70 1.34 -8.17
CA ARG A 158 -15.92 1.16 -9.60
C ARG A 158 -14.69 0.59 -10.32
N TYR A 159 -13.49 1.04 -9.97
CA TYR A 159 -12.23 0.52 -10.50
C TYR A 159 -12.08 -0.98 -10.21
N LEU A 160 -12.26 -1.38 -8.95
CA LEU A 160 -12.18 -2.80 -8.56
C LEU A 160 -13.25 -3.64 -9.27
N GLU A 161 -14.49 -3.16 -9.38
CA GLU A 161 -15.56 -3.88 -10.09
C GLU A 161 -15.33 -3.98 -11.60
N LYS A 162 -14.75 -2.94 -12.24
CA LYS A 162 -14.50 -2.92 -13.68
C LYS A 162 -13.41 -3.91 -14.08
N TYR A 163 -12.34 -3.99 -13.29
CA TYR A 163 -11.13 -4.76 -13.62
C TYR A 163 -10.98 -6.03 -12.77
N GLN A 164 -12.00 -6.43 -12.00
CA GLN A 164 -11.97 -7.65 -11.20
C GLN A 164 -11.58 -8.87 -12.05
N TYR A 165 -10.63 -9.66 -11.54
CA TYR A 165 -10.05 -10.82 -12.21
C TYR A 165 -9.29 -10.49 -13.51
N ASP A 166 -8.89 -9.24 -13.68
CA ASP A 166 -8.15 -8.76 -14.85
C ASP A 166 -7.03 -7.79 -14.41
N ASN A 167 -6.37 -7.23 -15.43
CA ASN A 167 -5.29 -6.28 -15.30
C ASN A 167 -5.74 -4.83 -15.54
N ALA A 168 -5.05 -3.89 -14.90
CA ALA A 168 -5.25 -2.46 -15.10
C ALA A 168 -3.93 -1.67 -15.11
N GLU A 169 -3.94 -0.49 -15.72
CA GLU A 169 -2.83 0.47 -15.78
C GLU A 169 -3.19 1.75 -15.00
N GLN A 170 -2.23 2.65 -14.79
CA GLN A 170 -2.51 3.88 -14.03
C GLN A 170 -3.57 4.76 -14.70
N GLU A 171 -3.62 4.80 -16.03
CA GLU A 171 -4.57 5.59 -16.81
C GLU A 171 -6.01 5.12 -16.56
N ASP A 172 -6.22 3.80 -16.42
CA ASP A 172 -7.53 3.22 -16.08
C ASP A 172 -8.07 3.76 -14.74
N LEU A 173 -7.20 3.90 -13.74
CA LEU A 173 -7.55 4.48 -12.45
C LEU A 173 -7.87 5.97 -12.58
N TRP A 174 -7.04 6.72 -13.31
CA TRP A 174 -7.20 8.17 -13.48
C TRP A 174 -8.48 8.53 -14.21
N GLU A 175 -8.84 7.79 -15.26
CA GLU A 175 -10.09 7.98 -15.98
C GLU A 175 -11.30 7.81 -15.06
N ILE A 176 -11.31 6.76 -14.23
CA ILE A 176 -12.41 6.50 -13.30
C ILE A 176 -12.47 7.57 -12.22
N LEU A 177 -11.34 7.90 -11.58
CA LEU A 177 -11.33 8.92 -10.52
C LEU A 177 -11.71 10.30 -11.05
N THR A 178 -11.35 10.64 -12.29
CA THR A 178 -11.76 11.90 -12.93
C THR A 178 -13.27 11.93 -13.15
N ALA A 179 -13.85 10.86 -13.68
CA ALA A 179 -15.30 10.78 -13.90
C ALA A 179 -16.07 10.97 -12.58
N TYR A 180 -15.69 10.25 -11.54
CA TYR A 180 -16.35 10.33 -10.23
C TYR A 180 -16.07 11.65 -9.51
N GLY A 181 -14.90 12.26 -9.71
CA GLY A 181 -14.60 13.59 -9.19
C GLY A 181 -15.44 14.72 -9.80
N HIS A 182 -16.09 14.49 -10.95
CA HIS A 182 -17.01 15.45 -11.56
C HIS A 182 -18.49 15.20 -11.22
N GLU A 183 -18.82 14.04 -10.68
CA GLU A 183 -20.19 13.66 -10.31
C GLU A 183 -20.60 14.13 -8.91
N TYR A 184 -19.63 14.37 -8.02
CA TYR A 184 -19.81 14.81 -6.63
C TYR A 184 -19.31 16.24 -6.43
#